data_AF-A0A3M0XG49-F1
#
_entry.id   AF-A0A3M0XG49-F1
#
_cell.length_a   1.000
_cell.length_b   1.000
_cell.length_c   1.000
_cell.angle_alpha   90.00
_cell.angle_beta   90.00
_cell.angle_gamma   90.00
#
_symmetry.space_group_name_H-M   'P 1'
#
loop_
_entity.id
_entity.type
_entity.pdbx_description
1 polymer ?
#
loop_
_entity_poly.entity_id
_entity_poly.type
_entity_poly.pdbx_seq_one_letter_code
_entity_poly.pdbx_strand_id
1 'polypeptide(L)'
;MKRIGTPRVIGIILVLIATLSYLTNKRGSTALGLAGILLILWPQKTATQELERFTKSFSKMKEAITASLYDSLFWAFMLSAGYFYLWRLKVKTAILQASTDLTREAFLKPDVVAQNAVQLKSLVWFFAISLSLLAISIFAAYTLSRTLIWATIAGKKLTKKRFIEWAKLNAIWWLLWAAPLLFVTFVTTKSSQARPLLAIASMLFIYFTLHLHAQFAKIEKIGKSITRGVGFAISKIPQLILPASFSFIAYIVAYQALTLTQYLPQNTWPVFNLIFAALYLNWLRTYLYPIISSFKE
;
A
#
# COMPACT_ATOMS: atom_id res chain seq x y z
N MET A 1 -30.41 -30.58 -19.53
CA MET A 1 -30.37 -29.46 -18.55
C MET A 1 -28.96 -28.87 -18.51
N LYS A 2 -28.76 -27.58 -18.81
CA LYS A 2 -27.45 -26.92 -18.64
C LYS A 2 -27.14 -26.87 -17.14
N ARG A 3 -26.11 -27.59 -16.67
CA ARG A 3 -25.66 -27.52 -15.27
C ARG A 3 -25.32 -26.06 -14.93
N ILE A 4 -25.92 -25.52 -13.89
CA ILE A 4 -25.54 -24.21 -13.33
C ILE A 4 -24.12 -24.38 -12.79
N GLY A 5 -23.16 -23.59 -13.29
CA GLY A 5 -21.79 -23.70 -12.82
C GLY A 5 -21.61 -23.06 -11.44
N THR A 6 -20.65 -23.57 -10.66
CA THR A 6 -20.35 -23.15 -9.28
C THR A 6 -20.25 -21.63 -9.09
N PRO A 7 -19.60 -20.84 -9.98
CA PRO A 7 -19.57 -19.38 -9.86
C PRO A 7 -20.96 -18.72 -9.82
N ARG A 8 -21.94 -19.24 -10.59
CA ARG A 8 -23.30 -18.69 -10.60
C ARG A 8 -24.05 -19.01 -9.31
N VAL A 9 -23.83 -20.21 -8.76
CA VAL A 9 -24.40 -20.59 -7.45
C VAL A 9 -23.86 -19.67 -6.36
N ILE A 10 -22.54 -19.43 -6.33
CA ILE A 10 -21.92 -18.45 -5.43
C ILE A 10 -22.57 -17.08 -5.65
N GLY A 11 -22.69 -16.61 -6.90
CA GLY A 11 -23.31 -15.32 -7.21
C GLY A 11 -24.74 -15.19 -6.67
N ILE A 12 -25.59 -16.22 -6.82
CA ILE A 12 -26.95 -16.23 -6.28
C ILE A 12 -26.93 -16.13 -4.75
N ILE A 13 -26.09 -16.93 -4.08
CA ILE A 13 -25.95 -16.89 -2.62
C ILE A 13 -25.51 -15.49 -2.17
N LEU A 14 -24.57 -14.85 -2.86
CA LEU A 14 -24.10 -13.51 -2.52
C LEU A 14 -25.19 -12.45 -2.68
N VAL A 15 -26.02 -12.53 -3.72
CA VAL A 15 -27.16 -11.62 -3.89
C VAL A 15 -28.16 -11.80 -2.75
N LEU A 16 -28.47 -13.04 -2.37
CA LEU A 16 -29.36 -13.31 -1.23
C LEU A 16 -28.79 -12.75 0.08
N ILE A 17 -27.51 -12.99 0.36
CA ILE A 17 -26.83 -12.45 1.55
C ILE A 17 -26.81 -10.91 1.49
N ALA A 18 -26.58 -10.32 0.32
CA ALA A 18 -26.58 -8.87 0.14
C ALA A 18 -27.95 -8.26 0.42
N THR A 19 -29.03 -8.88 -0.05
CA THR A 19 -30.42 -8.47 0.24
C THR A 19 -30.71 -8.53 1.73
N LEU A 20 -30.38 -9.64 2.41
CA LEU A 20 -30.55 -9.78 3.86
C LEU A 20 -29.71 -8.75 4.63
N SER A 21 -28.48 -8.51 4.19
CA SER A 21 -27.58 -7.51 4.79
C SER A 21 -28.09 -6.09 4.61
N TYR A 22 -28.70 -5.79 3.45
CA TYR A 22 -29.34 -4.51 3.18
C TYR A 22 -30.55 -4.29 4.10
N LEU A 23 -31.41 -5.29 4.25
CA LEU A 23 -32.58 -5.24 5.15
C LEU A 23 -32.18 -5.06 6.63
N THR A 24 -30.97 -5.48 7.02
CA THR A 24 -30.44 -5.36 8.38
C THR A 24 -29.50 -4.16 8.56
N ASN A 25 -29.47 -3.22 7.61
CA ASN A 25 -28.62 -2.02 7.62
C ASN A 25 -27.12 -2.31 7.82
N LYS A 26 -26.64 -3.47 7.35
CA LYS A 26 -25.21 -3.81 7.38
C LYS A 26 -24.48 -3.13 6.22
N ARG A 27 -23.34 -2.51 6.55
CA ARG A 27 -22.46 -1.86 5.58
C ARG A 27 -21.87 -2.89 4.60
N GLY A 28 -21.69 -2.50 3.34
CA GLY A 28 -21.07 -3.35 2.30
C GLY A 28 -22.04 -4.24 1.53
N SER A 29 -23.34 -4.23 1.87
CA SER A 29 -24.40 -4.98 1.16
C SER A 29 -24.46 -4.68 -0.33
N THR A 30 -24.38 -3.41 -0.73
CA THR A 30 -24.38 -3.01 -2.15
C THR A 30 -23.21 -3.59 -2.93
N ALA A 31 -21.99 -3.51 -2.39
CA ALA A 31 -20.81 -4.03 -3.06
C ALA A 31 -20.84 -5.56 -3.16
N LEU A 32 -21.42 -6.24 -2.15
CA LEU A 32 -21.62 -7.69 -2.17
C LEU A 32 -22.64 -8.11 -3.23
N GLY A 33 -23.74 -7.36 -3.34
CA GLY A 33 -24.76 -7.56 -4.36
C GLY A 33 -24.18 -7.38 -5.77
N LEU A 34 -23.39 -6.33 -5.99
CA LEU A 34 -22.71 -6.09 -7.27
C LEU A 34 -21.73 -7.23 -7.63
N ALA A 35 -20.92 -7.69 -6.68
CA ALA A 35 -20.04 -8.85 -6.90
C ALA A 35 -20.84 -10.12 -7.25
N GLY A 36 -21.97 -10.35 -6.59
CA GLY A 36 -22.88 -11.46 -6.88
C GLY A 36 -23.51 -11.37 -8.28
N ILE A 37 -24.05 -10.20 -8.65
CA ILE A 37 -24.60 -9.93 -9.99
C ILE A 37 -23.53 -10.14 -11.07
N LEU A 38 -22.31 -9.63 -10.85
CA LEU A 38 -21.20 -9.82 -11.77
C LEU A 38 -20.91 -11.31 -11.99
N LEU A 39 -20.86 -12.13 -10.92
CA LEU A 39 -20.65 -13.58 -11.04
C LEU A 39 -21.78 -14.31 -11.78
N ILE A 40 -23.03 -13.85 -11.64
CA ILE A 40 -24.19 -14.44 -12.34
C ILE A 40 -24.11 -14.13 -13.84
N LEU A 41 -23.82 -12.87 -14.19
CA LEU A 41 -23.87 -12.37 -15.56
C LEU A 41 -22.61 -12.69 -16.37
N TRP A 42 -21.46 -12.93 -15.72
CA TRP A 42 -20.21 -13.17 -16.43
C TRP A 42 -20.24 -14.48 -17.25
N PRO A 43 -19.53 -14.55 -18.40
CA PRO A 43 -19.37 -15.79 -19.16
C PRO A 43 -18.86 -16.94 -18.28
N GLN A 44 -19.62 -18.05 -18.27
CA GLN A 44 -19.40 -19.18 -17.37
C GLN A 44 -17.98 -19.75 -17.44
N LYS A 45 -17.41 -19.88 -18.65
CA LYS A 45 -16.05 -20.40 -18.85
C LYS A 45 -15.01 -19.53 -18.15
N THR A 46 -15.10 -18.21 -18.32
CA THR A 46 -14.19 -17.24 -17.68
C THR A 46 -14.37 -17.22 -16.17
N ALA A 47 -15.62 -17.24 -15.69
CA ALA A 47 -15.93 -17.27 -14.26
C ALA A 47 -15.37 -18.52 -13.57
N THR A 48 -15.46 -19.69 -14.21
CA THR A 48 -14.89 -20.94 -13.69
C THR A 48 -13.35 -20.89 -13.66
N GLN A 49 -12.70 -20.40 -14.72
CA GLN A 49 -11.25 -20.25 -14.75
C GLN A 49 -10.72 -19.30 -13.66
N GLU A 50 -11.42 -18.18 -13.43
CA GLU A 50 -11.04 -17.26 -12.36
C GLU A 50 -11.32 -17.82 -10.97
N LEU A 51 -12.39 -18.62 -10.79
CA LEU A 51 -12.64 -19.34 -9.55
C LEU A 51 -11.52 -20.34 -9.24
N GLU A 52 -11.03 -21.07 -10.25
CA GLU A 52 -9.88 -21.99 -10.09
C GLU A 52 -8.59 -21.24 -9.73
N ARG A 53 -8.34 -20.08 -10.34
CA ARG A 53 -7.19 -19.22 -9.98
C ARG A 53 -7.34 -18.70 -8.56
N PHE A 54 -8.54 -18.29 -8.17
CA PHE A 54 -8.87 -17.83 -6.83
C PHE A 54 -8.65 -18.93 -5.79
N THR A 55 -9.18 -20.13 -5.98
CA THR A 55 -8.99 -21.25 -5.03
C THR A 55 -7.52 -21.66 -4.95
N LYS A 56 -6.82 -21.74 -6.09
CA LYS A 56 -5.38 -22.03 -6.13
C LYS A 56 -4.53 -20.96 -5.44
N SER A 57 -4.99 -19.72 -5.34
CA SER A 57 -4.24 -18.68 -4.63
C SER A 57 -4.08 -18.99 -3.13
N PHE A 58 -5.03 -19.70 -2.51
CA PHE A 58 -4.94 -20.11 -1.11
C PHE A 58 -3.90 -21.22 -0.89
N SER A 59 -3.56 -22.01 -1.90
CA SER A 59 -2.45 -22.97 -1.78
C SER A 59 -1.08 -22.30 -1.73
N LYS A 60 -1.01 -21.00 -2.07
CA LYS A 60 0.20 -20.16 -1.97
C LYS A 60 0.22 -19.26 -0.74
N MET A 61 -0.47 -19.69 0.33
CA MET A 61 -0.54 -18.91 1.56
C MET A 61 0.83 -18.75 2.23
N LYS A 62 1.74 -19.72 2.04
CA LYS A 62 3.11 -19.64 2.57
C LYS A 62 3.86 -18.43 2.01
N GLU A 63 3.75 -18.19 0.70
CA GLU A 63 4.33 -17.03 0.03
C GLU A 63 3.68 -15.73 0.52
N ALA A 64 2.36 -15.71 0.69
CA ALA A 64 1.63 -14.56 1.22
C ALA A 64 2.06 -14.22 2.65
N ILE A 65 2.16 -15.21 3.55
CA ILE A 65 2.64 -15.03 4.94
C ILE A 65 4.08 -14.52 4.96
N THR A 66 4.96 -15.12 4.15
CA THR A 66 6.37 -14.70 4.06
C THR A 66 6.47 -13.25 3.58
N ALA A 67 5.69 -12.88 2.56
CA ALA A 67 5.62 -11.51 2.07
C ALA A 67 5.06 -10.54 3.14
N SER A 68 4.07 -10.96 3.92
CA SER A 68 3.56 -10.19 5.06
C SER A 68 4.62 -9.93 6.11
N LEU A 69 5.46 -10.92 6.44
CA LEU A 69 6.57 -10.73 7.38
C LEU A 69 7.55 -9.65 6.88
N TYR A 70 7.92 -9.66 5.59
CA TYR A 70 8.78 -8.62 5.03
C TYR A 70 8.13 -7.23 5.02
N ASP A 71 6.82 -7.15 4.73
CA ASP A 71 6.07 -5.89 4.83
C ASP A 71 6.02 -5.39 6.29
N SER A 72 5.74 -6.27 7.25
CA SER A 72 5.69 -5.94 8.68
C SER A 72 7.04 -5.47 9.22
N LEU A 73 8.15 -6.14 8.85
CA LEU A 73 9.50 -5.71 9.21
C LEU A 73 9.84 -4.34 8.64
N PHE A 74 9.44 -4.07 7.40
CA PHE A 74 9.60 -2.75 6.79
C PHE A 74 8.83 -1.67 7.55
N TRP A 75 7.54 -1.90 7.86
CA TRP A 75 6.74 -0.93 8.62
C TRP A 75 7.27 -0.72 10.03
N ALA A 76 7.68 -1.79 10.73
CA ALA A 76 8.30 -1.69 12.05
C ALA A 76 9.59 -0.85 12.00
N PHE A 77 10.45 -1.08 11.01
CA PHE A 77 11.65 -0.28 10.79
C PHE A 77 11.31 1.19 10.49
N MET A 78 10.37 1.44 9.57
CA MET A 78 9.96 2.79 9.18
C MET A 78 9.41 3.58 10.38
N LEU A 79 8.54 2.97 11.18
CA LEU A 79 7.97 3.58 12.38
C LEU A 79 9.06 3.85 13.44
N SER A 80 9.94 2.87 13.68
CA SER A 80 11.03 3.01 14.66
C SER A 80 12.03 4.09 14.25
N ALA A 81 12.43 4.12 12.97
CA ALA A 81 13.32 5.13 12.43
C ALA A 81 12.69 6.54 12.47
N GLY A 82 11.39 6.64 12.13
CA GLY A 82 10.63 7.89 12.23
C GLY A 82 10.51 8.39 13.66
N TYR A 83 10.19 7.50 14.61
CA TYR A 83 10.15 7.83 16.04
C TYR A 83 11.51 8.30 16.55
N PHE A 84 12.58 7.58 16.23
CA PHE A 84 13.94 7.96 16.59
C PHE A 84 14.33 9.32 16.02
N TYR A 85 14.01 9.59 14.76
CA TYR A 85 14.21 10.89 14.13
C TYR A 85 13.48 12.01 14.89
N LEU A 86 12.18 11.85 15.13
CA LEU A 86 11.38 12.85 15.85
C LEU A 86 11.89 13.08 17.27
N TRP A 87 12.30 12.03 17.97
CA TRP A 87 12.92 12.12 19.29
C TRP A 87 14.22 12.95 19.23
N ARG A 88 15.11 12.67 18.27
CA ARG A 88 16.35 13.43 18.08
C ARG A 88 16.09 14.90 17.74
N LEU A 89 15.08 15.18 16.92
CA LEU A 89 14.65 16.54 16.62
C LEU A 89 14.18 17.26 17.89
N LYS A 90 13.33 16.62 18.69
CA LYS A 90 12.82 17.20 19.94
C LYS A 90 13.95 17.52 20.92
N VAL A 91 14.93 16.62 21.06
CA VAL A 91 16.10 16.85 21.92
C VAL A 91 16.94 18.02 21.41
N LYS A 92 17.23 18.08 20.10
CA LYS A 92 18.04 19.18 19.54
C LYS A 92 17.35 20.53 19.57
N THR A 93 16.06 20.57 19.32
CA THR A 93 15.26 21.81 19.42
C THR A 93 15.15 22.30 20.86
N ALA A 94 14.96 21.40 21.83
CA ALA A 94 14.93 21.76 23.25
C ALA A 94 16.27 22.32 23.75
N ILE A 95 17.41 21.71 23.35
CA ILE A 95 18.75 22.24 23.67
C ILE A 95 18.92 23.64 23.09
N LEU A 96 18.49 23.85 21.85
CA LEU A 96 18.59 25.15 21.20
C LEU A 96 17.75 26.19 21.94
N GLN A 97 16.47 25.90 22.22
CA GLN A 97 15.60 26.79 23.00
C GLN A 97 16.16 27.16 24.38
N ALA A 98 16.86 26.24 25.04
CA ALA A 98 17.50 26.51 26.32
C ALA A 98 18.79 27.35 26.19
N SER A 99 19.43 27.37 25.01
CA SER A 99 20.71 28.02 24.75
C SER A 99 20.63 29.33 23.97
N THR A 100 19.45 29.66 23.43
CA THR A 100 19.23 30.80 22.55
C THR A 100 18.35 31.82 23.25
N ASP A 101 18.84 33.04 23.42
CA ASP A 101 18.04 34.14 23.96
C ASP A 101 17.23 34.79 22.82
N LEU A 102 15.94 34.45 22.75
CA LEU A 102 15.01 34.84 21.67
C LEU A 102 14.10 36.02 22.11
N THR A 103 14.67 37.00 22.80
CA THR A 103 13.95 38.22 23.21
C THR A 103 14.09 39.33 22.16
N ARG A 104 13.12 40.27 22.09
CA ARG A 104 13.22 41.44 21.19
C ARG A 104 14.48 42.27 21.43
N GLU A 105 14.96 42.34 22.67
CA GLU A 105 16.16 43.07 23.07
C GLU A 105 17.45 42.38 22.59
N ALA A 106 17.47 41.04 22.53
CA ALA A 106 18.56 40.27 21.97
C ALA A 106 18.76 40.53 20.46
N PHE A 107 17.70 40.87 19.73
CA PHE A 107 17.78 41.22 18.30
C PHE A 107 18.40 42.60 18.02
N LEU A 108 18.55 43.46 19.05
CA LEU A 108 19.19 44.77 18.93
C LEU A 108 20.71 44.71 19.16
N LYS A 109 21.25 43.57 19.63
CA LYS A 109 22.67 43.36 19.89
C LYS A 109 23.30 42.52 18.76
N PRO A 110 24.17 43.10 17.91
CA PRO A 110 24.75 42.41 16.75
C PRO A 110 25.44 41.08 17.08
N ASP A 111 26.15 41.00 18.21
CA ASP A 111 26.86 39.80 18.63
C ASP A 111 25.92 38.64 19.00
N VAL A 112 24.79 38.96 19.66
CA VAL A 112 23.76 37.99 20.05
C VAL A 112 22.99 37.50 18.81
N VAL A 113 22.72 38.40 17.86
CA VAL A 113 22.11 38.05 16.56
C VAL A 113 23.03 37.11 15.77
N ALA A 114 24.33 37.40 15.70
CA ALA A 114 25.30 36.56 15.00
C ALA A 114 25.38 35.16 15.63
N GLN A 115 25.44 35.08 16.96
CA GLN A 115 25.45 33.81 17.69
C GLN A 115 24.18 32.99 17.46
N ASN A 116 23.00 33.61 17.54
CA ASN A 116 21.72 32.98 17.27
C ASN A 116 21.61 32.50 15.81
N ALA A 117 22.12 33.28 14.84
CA ALA A 117 22.12 32.91 13.43
C ALA A 117 23.00 31.68 13.15
N VAL A 118 24.16 31.56 13.79
CA VAL A 118 25.01 30.35 13.67
C VAL A 118 24.30 29.12 14.24
N GLN A 119 23.68 29.24 15.42
CA GLN A 119 22.92 28.15 16.03
C GLN A 119 21.73 27.71 15.16
N LEU A 120 20.96 28.66 14.62
CA LEU A 120 19.85 28.38 13.69
C LEU A 120 20.34 27.72 12.40
N LYS A 121 21.45 28.21 11.82
CA LYS A 121 22.06 27.59 10.63
C LYS A 121 22.50 26.15 10.92
N SER A 122 23.11 25.90 12.08
CA SER A 122 23.48 24.55 12.53
C SER A 122 22.26 23.63 12.65
N LEU A 123 21.16 24.16 13.20
CA LEU A 123 19.90 23.43 13.34
C LEU A 123 19.29 23.09 11.97
N VAL A 124 19.28 24.03 11.02
CA VAL A 124 18.81 23.79 9.65
C VAL A 124 19.64 22.70 8.96
N TRP A 125 20.97 22.75 9.09
CA TRP A 125 21.83 21.69 8.55
C TRP A 125 21.59 20.34 9.22
N PHE A 126 21.41 20.33 10.54
CA PHE A 126 21.05 19.12 11.26
C PHE A 126 19.74 18.54 10.75
N PHE A 127 18.69 19.35 10.55
CA PHE A 127 17.42 18.92 9.96
C PHE A 127 17.62 18.35 8.55
N ALA A 128 18.31 19.07 7.67
CA ALA A 128 18.51 18.66 6.29
C ALA A 128 19.27 17.32 6.18
N ILE A 129 20.37 17.16 6.94
CA ILE A 129 21.19 15.95 6.92
C ILE A 129 20.42 14.78 7.55
N SER A 130 19.83 14.97 8.73
CA SER A 130 19.10 13.90 9.42
C SER A 130 17.87 13.44 8.64
N LEU A 131 17.14 14.36 8.00
CA LEU A 131 16.01 14.03 7.13
C LEU A 131 16.49 13.27 5.88
N SER A 132 17.60 13.68 5.27
CA SER A 132 18.18 12.98 4.12
C SER A 132 18.62 11.55 4.47
N LEU A 133 19.28 11.36 5.62
CA LEU A 133 19.67 10.04 6.10
C LEU A 133 18.45 9.15 6.41
N LEU A 134 17.40 9.72 7.01
CA LEU A 134 16.15 9.01 7.23
C LEU A 134 15.51 8.60 5.90
N ALA A 135 15.43 9.52 4.94
CA ALA A 135 14.86 9.25 3.62
C ALA A 135 15.61 8.14 2.87
N ILE A 136 16.95 8.19 2.86
CA ILE A 136 17.81 7.16 2.27
C ILE A 136 17.60 5.81 2.96
N SER A 137 17.52 5.80 4.29
CA SER A 137 17.33 4.57 5.07
C SER A 137 15.95 3.92 4.80
N ILE A 138 14.89 4.73 4.80
CA ILE A 138 13.53 4.27 4.47
C ILE A 138 13.49 3.77 3.02
N PHE A 139 14.12 4.48 2.09
CA PHE A 139 14.17 4.08 0.69
C PHE A 139 14.90 2.74 0.47
N ALA A 140 16.04 2.55 1.15
CA ALA A 140 16.79 1.29 1.11
C ALA A 140 15.99 0.14 1.70
N ALA A 141 15.36 0.34 2.86
CA ALA A 141 14.50 -0.66 3.51
C ALA A 141 13.26 -0.99 2.67
N TYR A 142 12.63 0.02 2.06
CA TYR A 142 11.51 -0.16 1.14
C TYR A 142 11.91 -0.99 -0.07
N THR A 143 13.06 -0.67 -0.68
CA THR A 143 13.58 -1.39 -1.85
C THR A 143 13.90 -2.83 -1.51
N LEU A 144 14.53 -3.08 -0.35
CA LEU A 144 14.81 -4.43 0.13
C LEU A 144 13.52 -5.21 0.30
N SER A 145 12.55 -4.65 1.04
CA SER A 145 11.25 -5.27 1.29
C SER A 145 10.52 -5.61 -0.02
N ARG A 146 10.43 -4.68 -0.97
CA ARG A 146 9.80 -4.94 -2.27
C ARG A 146 10.53 -6.00 -3.09
N THR A 147 11.87 -5.99 -3.08
CA THR A 147 12.66 -7.00 -3.78
C THR A 147 12.41 -8.39 -3.19
N LEU A 148 12.37 -8.53 -1.86
CA LEU A 148 12.10 -9.77 -1.16
C LEU A 148 10.69 -10.29 -1.45
N ILE A 149 9.67 -9.44 -1.28
CA ILE A 149 8.25 -9.79 -1.50
C ILE A 149 8.04 -10.31 -2.92
N TRP A 150 8.49 -9.58 -3.93
CA TRP A 150 8.26 -9.96 -5.32
C TRP A 150 9.14 -11.11 -5.78
N ALA A 151 10.33 -11.30 -5.20
CA ALA A 151 11.12 -12.50 -5.41
C ALA A 151 10.40 -13.74 -4.87
N THR A 152 9.81 -13.66 -3.68
CA THR A 152 9.02 -14.75 -3.08
C THR A 152 7.78 -15.07 -3.92
N ILE A 153 6.97 -14.06 -4.27
CA ILE A 153 5.73 -14.25 -5.04
C ILE A 153 6.01 -14.77 -6.46
N ALA A 154 7.06 -14.26 -7.11
CA ALA A 154 7.44 -14.68 -8.45
C ALA A 154 8.29 -15.97 -8.50
N GLY A 155 8.71 -16.51 -7.36
CA GLY A 155 9.58 -17.68 -7.27
C GLY A 155 10.98 -17.46 -7.85
N LYS A 156 11.55 -16.25 -7.72
CA LYS A 156 12.86 -15.90 -8.30
C LYS A 156 13.95 -15.74 -7.22
N LYS A 157 15.19 -16.11 -7.54
CA LYS A 157 16.35 -15.98 -6.61
C LYS A 157 16.81 -14.54 -6.40
N LEU A 158 17.09 -14.13 -5.18
CA LEU A 158 17.62 -12.79 -4.88
C LEU A 158 19.06 -12.65 -5.38
N THR A 159 19.34 -11.57 -6.10
CA THR A 159 20.69 -11.23 -6.56
C THR A 159 20.95 -9.74 -6.37
N LYS A 160 22.21 -9.35 -6.20
CA LYS A 160 22.63 -7.94 -6.10
C LYS A 160 22.16 -7.12 -7.31
N LYS A 161 22.27 -7.69 -8.52
CA LYS A 161 21.77 -7.08 -9.76
C LYS A 161 20.28 -6.77 -9.67
N ARG A 162 19.47 -7.74 -9.21
CA ARG A 162 18.03 -7.54 -9.07
C ARG A 162 17.72 -6.44 -8.06
N PHE A 163 18.38 -6.42 -6.90
CA PHE A 163 18.21 -5.35 -5.90
C PHE A 163 18.48 -3.96 -6.50
N ILE A 164 19.58 -3.79 -7.25
CA ILE A 164 19.91 -2.51 -7.90
C ILE A 164 18.84 -2.10 -8.91
N GLU A 165 18.33 -3.03 -9.71
CA GLU A 165 17.28 -2.73 -10.69
C GLU A 165 15.95 -2.37 -10.02
N TRP A 166 15.60 -3.00 -8.88
CA TRP A 166 14.48 -2.58 -8.04
C TRP A 166 14.69 -1.20 -7.41
N ALA A 167 15.91 -0.89 -6.97
CA ALA A 167 16.24 0.42 -6.43
C ALA A 167 16.00 1.50 -7.48
N LYS A 168 16.48 1.31 -8.72
CA LYS A 168 16.24 2.24 -9.83
C LYS A 168 14.75 2.42 -10.12
N LEU A 169 14.00 1.32 -10.20
CA LEU A 169 12.54 1.36 -10.42
C LEU A 169 11.84 2.17 -9.33
N ASN A 170 12.14 1.88 -8.06
CA ASN A 170 11.51 2.55 -6.94
C ASN A 170 11.90 4.03 -6.87
N ALA A 171 13.15 4.39 -7.19
CA ALA A 171 13.59 5.78 -7.25
C ALA A 171 12.79 6.56 -8.30
N ILE A 172 12.70 6.03 -9.52
CA ILE A 172 11.93 6.65 -10.61
C ILE A 172 10.46 6.75 -10.21
N TRP A 173 9.89 5.69 -9.64
CA TRP A 173 8.50 5.67 -9.24
C TRP A 173 8.18 6.67 -8.11
N TRP A 174 9.06 6.77 -7.12
CA TRP A 174 8.93 7.75 -6.04
C TRP A 174 9.05 9.18 -6.57
N LEU A 175 9.98 9.44 -7.49
CA LEU A 175 10.11 10.75 -8.13
C LEU A 175 8.85 11.12 -8.94
N LEU A 176 8.27 10.17 -9.68
CA LEU A 176 7.02 10.37 -10.42
C LEU A 176 5.84 10.71 -9.49
N TRP A 177 5.80 10.14 -8.29
CA TRP A 177 4.77 10.43 -7.29
C TRP A 177 5.09 11.59 -6.36
N ALA A 178 6.35 12.03 -6.28
CA ALA A 178 6.76 13.15 -5.45
C ALA A 178 6.00 14.42 -5.85
N ALA A 179 5.92 14.73 -7.16
CA ALA A 179 5.22 15.93 -7.62
C ALA A 179 3.70 15.92 -7.33
N PRO A 180 2.93 14.86 -7.67
CA PRO A 180 1.51 14.76 -7.30
C PRO A 180 1.28 14.82 -5.78
N LEU A 181 2.10 14.11 -4.99
CA LEU A 181 1.94 14.11 -3.54
C LEU A 181 2.27 15.47 -2.93
N LEU A 182 3.35 16.12 -3.39
CA LEU A 182 3.72 17.47 -2.97
C LEU A 182 2.63 18.48 -3.33
N PHE A 183 2.10 18.41 -4.56
CA PHE A 183 0.99 19.25 -5.01
C PHE A 183 -0.25 19.06 -4.14
N VAL A 184 -0.63 17.81 -3.88
CA VAL A 184 -1.73 17.48 -2.97
C VAL A 184 -1.43 18.06 -1.59
N THR A 185 -0.28 17.79 -0.96
CA THR A 185 0.05 18.38 0.35
C THR A 185 0.00 19.91 0.37
N PHE A 186 0.51 20.59 -0.67
CA PHE A 186 0.52 22.05 -0.74
C PHE A 186 -0.89 22.65 -0.85
N VAL A 187 -1.75 22.06 -1.68
CA VAL A 187 -3.15 22.47 -1.83
C VAL A 187 -3.97 22.08 -0.59
N THR A 188 -3.64 20.95 0.04
CA THR A 188 -4.42 20.38 1.15
C THR A 188 -4.29 21.10 2.48
N THR A 189 -3.19 21.82 2.73
CA THR A 189 -3.01 22.58 3.99
C THR A 189 -4.03 23.71 4.16
N LYS A 190 -4.83 24.02 3.13
CA LYS A 190 -5.76 25.16 3.09
C LYS A 190 -7.24 24.80 2.87
N SER A 191 -7.62 23.52 2.68
CA SER A 191 -8.99 23.15 2.30
C SER A 191 -9.47 21.83 2.89
N SER A 192 -10.74 21.74 3.30
CA SER A 192 -11.38 20.49 3.76
C SER A 192 -11.50 19.41 2.68
N GLN A 193 -11.46 19.81 1.39
CA GLN A 193 -11.49 18.91 0.22
C GLN A 193 -10.18 18.15 0.00
N ALA A 194 -9.15 18.49 0.78
CA ALA A 194 -7.86 17.83 0.87
C ALA A 194 -7.91 16.31 1.07
N ARG A 195 -8.69 15.88 2.07
CA ARG A 195 -8.65 14.51 2.58
C ARG A 195 -9.15 13.51 1.54
N PRO A 196 -10.26 13.76 0.83
CA PRO A 196 -10.68 12.93 -0.29
C PRO A 196 -9.63 12.84 -1.41
N LEU A 197 -8.98 13.94 -1.78
CA LEU A 197 -7.95 13.94 -2.83
C LEU A 197 -6.73 13.10 -2.45
N LEU A 198 -6.27 13.22 -1.20
CA LEU A 198 -5.18 12.39 -0.69
C LEU A 198 -5.55 10.91 -0.65
N ALA A 199 -6.80 10.59 -0.29
CA ALA A 199 -7.30 9.21 -0.30
C ALA A 199 -7.31 8.64 -1.72
N ILE A 200 -7.81 9.39 -2.71
CA ILE A 200 -7.81 8.99 -4.12
C ILE A 200 -6.37 8.80 -4.63
N ALA A 201 -5.48 9.76 -4.36
CA ALA A 201 -4.07 9.67 -4.76
C ALA A 201 -3.40 8.43 -4.14
N SER A 202 -3.68 8.12 -2.87
CA SER A 202 -3.16 6.94 -2.19
C SER A 202 -3.69 5.63 -2.79
N MET A 203 -4.98 5.58 -3.13
CA MET A 203 -5.58 4.42 -3.81
C MET A 203 -4.95 4.17 -5.19
N LEU A 204 -4.77 5.25 -5.97
CA LEU A 204 -4.11 5.17 -7.27
C LEU A 204 -2.64 4.74 -7.12
N PHE A 205 -1.92 5.29 -6.14
CA PHE A 205 -0.55 4.89 -5.84
C PHE A 205 -0.46 3.39 -5.55
N ILE A 206 -1.31 2.86 -4.67
CA ILE A 206 -1.35 1.42 -4.33
C ILE A 206 -1.66 0.58 -5.57
N TYR A 207 -2.69 0.97 -6.35
CA TYR A 207 -3.12 0.26 -7.54
C TYR A 207 -2.03 0.18 -8.60
N PHE A 208 -1.40 1.31 -8.96
CA PHE A 208 -0.35 1.34 -9.97
C PHE A 208 0.95 0.72 -9.48
N THR A 209 1.29 0.86 -8.19
CA THR A 209 2.48 0.21 -7.62
C THR A 209 2.38 -1.31 -7.72
N LEU A 210 1.20 -1.89 -7.44
CA LEU A 210 0.97 -3.32 -7.61
C LEU A 210 1.24 -3.79 -9.05
N HIS A 211 0.67 -3.08 -10.03
CA HIS A 211 0.82 -3.44 -11.44
C HIS A 211 2.25 -3.26 -11.94
N LEU A 212 2.87 -2.12 -11.61
CA LEU A 212 4.25 -1.82 -11.92
C LEU A 212 5.19 -2.91 -11.41
N HIS A 213 5.05 -3.25 -10.14
CA HIS A 213 5.91 -4.22 -9.49
C HIS A 213 5.68 -5.65 -9.98
N ALA A 214 4.42 -6.04 -10.24
CA ALA A 214 4.10 -7.33 -10.84
C ALA A 214 4.72 -7.46 -12.25
N GLN A 215 4.60 -6.43 -13.09
CA GLN A 215 5.18 -6.42 -14.43
C GLN A 215 6.71 -6.41 -14.39
N PHE A 216 7.30 -5.63 -13.47
CA PHE A 216 8.74 -5.60 -13.31
C PHE A 216 9.30 -6.93 -12.82
N ALA A 217 8.61 -7.59 -11.87
CA ALA A 217 8.95 -8.92 -11.41
C ALA A 217 8.97 -9.94 -12.55
N LYS A 218 8.17 -9.76 -13.61
CA LYS A 218 8.17 -10.59 -14.82
C LYS A 218 9.28 -10.19 -15.80
N ILE A 219 9.29 -8.92 -16.23
CA ILE A 219 10.03 -8.43 -17.41
C ILE A 219 11.45 -7.97 -17.08
N GLU A 220 11.68 -7.44 -15.87
CA GLU A 220 12.96 -6.86 -15.40
C GLU A 220 13.53 -5.75 -16.31
N LYS A 221 12.65 -5.03 -17.03
CA LYS A 221 13.01 -3.84 -17.83
C LYS A 221 12.20 -2.64 -17.37
N ILE A 222 12.86 -1.62 -16.80
CA ILE A 222 12.20 -0.46 -16.16
C ILE A 222 11.23 0.25 -17.11
N GLY A 223 11.70 0.67 -18.29
CA GLY A 223 10.87 1.42 -19.24
C GLY A 223 9.60 0.67 -19.65
N LYS A 224 9.73 -0.62 -20.03
CA LYS A 224 8.57 -1.48 -20.35
C LYS A 224 7.67 -1.70 -19.14
N SER A 225 8.22 -1.76 -17.93
CA SER A 225 7.45 -2.00 -16.71
C SER A 225 6.67 -0.77 -16.28
N ILE A 226 7.20 0.44 -16.49
CA ILE A 226 6.47 1.70 -16.20
C ILE A 226 5.36 1.90 -17.22
N THR A 227 5.65 1.81 -18.52
CA THR A 227 4.64 2.01 -19.56
C THR A 227 3.53 0.97 -19.47
N ARG A 228 3.87 -0.30 -19.20
CA ARG A 228 2.88 -1.35 -18.96
C ARG A 228 2.21 -1.19 -17.60
N GLY A 229 2.96 -0.93 -16.53
CA GLY A 229 2.44 -0.78 -15.18
C GLY A 229 1.39 0.33 -15.05
N VAL A 230 1.50 1.41 -15.83
CA VAL A 230 0.52 2.50 -15.84
C VAL A 230 -0.47 2.37 -17.00
N GLY A 231 0.01 2.37 -18.24
CA GLY A 231 -0.86 2.36 -19.43
C GLY A 231 -1.66 1.07 -19.59
N PHE A 232 -1.05 -0.07 -19.26
CA PHE A 232 -1.73 -1.37 -19.33
C PHE A 232 -2.67 -1.59 -18.13
N ALA A 233 -2.33 -1.05 -16.96
CA ALA A 233 -3.21 -1.13 -15.80
C ALA A 233 -4.54 -0.37 -16.01
N ILE A 234 -4.54 0.71 -16.80
CA ILE A 234 -5.77 1.42 -17.19
C ILE A 234 -6.53 0.61 -18.26
N SER A 235 -5.84 0.16 -19.31
CA SER A 235 -6.51 -0.52 -20.43
C SER A 235 -7.08 -1.90 -20.07
N LYS A 236 -6.58 -2.53 -19.00
CA LYS A 236 -7.05 -3.84 -18.53
C LYS A 236 -7.94 -3.80 -17.30
N ILE A 237 -8.41 -2.61 -16.86
CA ILE A 237 -9.42 -2.51 -15.80
C ILE A 237 -10.60 -3.48 -16.02
N PRO A 238 -11.20 -3.59 -17.22
CA PRO A 238 -12.31 -4.50 -17.44
C PRO A 238 -11.98 -5.98 -17.16
N GLN A 239 -10.73 -6.38 -17.42
CA GLN A 239 -10.25 -7.74 -17.21
C GLN A 239 -9.99 -8.05 -15.73
N LEU A 240 -9.91 -7.01 -14.89
CA LEU A 240 -9.69 -7.11 -13.45
C LEU A 240 -10.97 -7.02 -12.62
N ILE A 241 -12.12 -6.68 -13.23
CA ILE A 241 -13.42 -6.59 -12.54
C ILE A 241 -13.79 -7.93 -11.88
N LEU A 242 -13.68 -9.02 -12.63
CA LEU A 242 -14.02 -10.34 -12.12
C LEU A 242 -13.03 -10.80 -11.02
N PRO A 243 -11.69 -10.70 -11.19
CA PRO A 243 -10.75 -10.92 -10.10
C PRO A 243 -11.01 -10.06 -8.86
N ALA A 244 -11.35 -8.78 -9.04
CA ALA A 244 -11.68 -7.88 -7.95
C ALA A 244 -12.96 -8.31 -7.20
N SER A 245 -13.93 -8.91 -7.91
CA SER A 245 -15.14 -9.45 -7.28
C SER A 245 -14.80 -10.64 -6.38
N PHE A 246 -13.93 -11.56 -6.84
CA PHE A 246 -13.44 -12.67 -6.01
C PHE A 246 -12.61 -12.21 -4.82
N SER A 247 -11.73 -11.23 -4.99
CA SER A 247 -10.97 -10.67 -3.86
C SER A 247 -11.88 -9.99 -2.85
N PHE A 248 -12.92 -9.28 -3.30
CA PHE A 248 -13.90 -8.65 -2.43
C PHE A 248 -14.72 -9.68 -1.62
N ILE A 249 -15.07 -10.82 -2.22
CA ILE A 249 -15.71 -11.94 -1.50
C ILE A 249 -14.80 -12.46 -0.39
N ALA A 250 -13.52 -12.72 -0.70
CA ALA A 250 -12.55 -13.14 0.31
C ALA A 250 -12.37 -12.11 1.42
N TYR A 251 -12.32 -10.82 1.07
CA TYR A 251 -12.27 -9.72 2.04
C TYR A 251 -13.47 -9.78 2.99
N ILE A 252 -14.69 -9.91 2.49
CA ILE A 252 -15.90 -9.97 3.33
C ILE A 252 -15.86 -11.17 4.26
N VAL A 253 -15.59 -12.37 3.73
CA VAL A 253 -15.52 -13.59 4.54
C VAL A 253 -14.50 -13.44 5.66
N ALA A 254 -13.31 -12.93 5.32
CA ALA A 254 -12.23 -12.79 6.27
C ALA A 254 -12.46 -11.61 7.24
N TYR A 255 -13.15 -10.55 6.82
CA TYR A 255 -13.58 -9.45 7.69
C TYR A 255 -14.64 -9.91 8.70
N GLN A 256 -15.56 -10.80 8.32
CA GLN A 256 -16.51 -11.37 9.29
C GLN A 256 -15.80 -12.27 10.32
N ALA A 257 -14.75 -12.97 9.94
CA ALA A 257 -13.91 -13.66 10.92
C ALA A 257 -13.20 -12.65 11.84
N LEU A 258 -12.77 -11.50 11.29
CA LEU A 258 -12.14 -10.45 12.07
C LEU A 258 -13.12 -9.81 13.06
N THR A 259 -14.39 -9.59 12.73
CA THR A 259 -15.36 -9.02 13.69
C THR A 259 -15.53 -9.86 14.95
N LEU A 260 -15.21 -11.15 14.93
CA LEU A 260 -15.16 -11.97 16.16
C LEU A 260 -14.09 -11.49 17.15
N THR A 261 -13.05 -10.78 16.71
CA THR A 261 -12.03 -10.23 17.61
C THR A 261 -12.46 -8.92 18.28
N GLN A 262 -13.66 -8.39 17.98
CA GLN A 262 -14.19 -7.18 18.61
C GLN A 262 -14.53 -7.38 20.10
N TYR A 263 -14.61 -8.64 20.54
CA TYR A 263 -14.79 -9.01 21.94
C TYR A 263 -13.49 -9.01 22.76
N LEU A 264 -12.34 -8.76 22.12
CA LEU A 264 -11.05 -8.60 22.79
C LEU A 264 -10.90 -7.17 23.37
N PRO A 265 -9.94 -6.94 24.30
CA PRO A 265 -9.72 -5.62 24.87
C PRO A 265 -9.50 -4.54 23.80
N GLN A 266 -10.04 -3.32 24.01
CA GLN A 266 -10.05 -2.25 23.01
C GLN A 266 -8.67 -1.94 22.37
N ASN A 267 -7.58 -2.12 23.14
CA ASN A 267 -6.21 -1.87 22.67
C ASN A 267 -5.68 -2.95 21.71
N THR A 268 -6.30 -4.13 21.66
CA THR A 268 -5.86 -5.26 20.82
C THR A 268 -6.49 -5.24 19.43
N TRP A 269 -7.71 -4.72 19.31
CA TRP A 269 -8.46 -4.63 18.06
C TRP A 269 -7.69 -3.93 16.90
N PRO A 270 -7.01 -2.78 17.11
CA PRO A 270 -6.22 -2.15 16.05
C PRO A 270 -5.07 -3.03 15.55
N VAL A 271 -4.45 -3.82 16.43
CA VAL A 271 -3.32 -4.70 16.08
C VAL A 271 -3.81 -5.83 15.15
N PHE A 272 -4.94 -6.46 15.48
CA PHE A 272 -5.53 -7.50 14.63
C PHE A 272 -5.97 -6.94 13.27
N ASN A 273 -6.52 -5.72 13.21
CA ASN A 273 -6.84 -5.06 11.95
C ASN A 273 -5.61 -4.83 11.06
N LEU A 274 -4.48 -4.41 11.66
CA LEU A 274 -3.23 -4.22 10.93
C LEU A 274 -2.67 -5.54 10.39
N ILE A 275 -2.67 -6.59 11.21
CA ILE A 275 -2.24 -7.93 10.80
C ILE A 275 -3.13 -8.45 9.67
N PHE A 276 -4.45 -8.32 9.82
CA PHE A 276 -5.43 -8.69 8.81
C PHE A 276 -5.19 -7.95 7.48
N ALA A 277 -5.04 -6.63 7.53
CA ALA A 277 -4.78 -5.82 6.34
C ALA A 277 -3.45 -6.23 5.66
N ALA A 278 -2.40 -6.48 6.44
CA ALA A 278 -1.11 -6.91 5.91
C ALA A 278 -1.19 -8.30 5.26
N LEU A 279 -1.89 -9.25 5.86
CA LEU A 279 -2.10 -10.58 5.29
C LEU A 279 -2.97 -10.52 4.03
N TYR A 280 -4.09 -9.81 4.09
CA TYR A 280 -5.01 -9.66 2.96
C TYR A 280 -4.33 -9.01 1.75
N LEU A 281 -3.58 -7.91 1.95
CA LEU A 281 -2.88 -7.23 0.86
C LEU A 281 -1.78 -8.10 0.23
N ASN A 282 -1.08 -8.91 1.02
CA ASN A 282 -0.04 -9.81 0.50
C ASN A 282 -0.62 -11.06 -0.17
N TRP A 283 -1.72 -11.61 0.35
CA TRP A 283 -2.51 -12.62 -0.35
C TRP A 283 -3.04 -12.06 -1.68
N LEU A 284 -3.56 -10.83 -1.70
CA LEU A 284 -4.04 -10.17 -2.90
C LEU A 284 -2.94 -10.00 -3.95
N ARG A 285 -1.71 -9.65 -3.56
CA ARG A 285 -0.55 -9.63 -4.47
C ARG A 285 -0.27 -11.01 -5.07
N THR A 286 -0.33 -12.05 -4.24
CA THR A 286 -0.10 -13.44 -4.65
C THR A 286 -1.18 -13.93 -5.61
N TYR A 287 -2.44 -13.55 -5.37
CA TYR A 287 -3.58 -13.84 -6.24
C TYR A 287 -3.51 -13.08 -7.58
N LEU A 288 -3.22 -11.77 -7.55
CA LEU A 288 -3.23 -10.93 -8.75
C LEU A 288 -1.96 -11.07 -9.60
N TYR A 289 -0.82 -11.45 -9.03
CA TYR A 289 0.42 -11.64 -9.77
C TYR A 289 0.28 -12.54 -11.01
N PRO A 290 -0.23 -13.79 -10.92
CA PRO A 290 -0.39 -14.65 -12.10
C PRO A 290 -1.37 -14.07 -13.13
N ILE A 291 -2.38 -13.30 -12.69
CA ILE A 291 -3.36 -12.68 -13.59
C ILE A 291 -2.69 -11.54 -14.36
N ILE A 292 -2.07 -10.59 -13.64
CA ILE A 292 -1.39 -9.43 -14.22
C ILE A 292 -0.23 -9.86 -15.12
N SER A 293 0.53 -10.88 -14.71
CA SER A 293 1.64 -11.42 -15.49
C SER A 293 1.18 -12.25 -16.69
N SER A 294 -0.06 -12.74 -16.74
CA SER A 294 -0.58 -13.52 -17.87
C SER A 294 -0.98 -12.69 -19.08
N PHE A 295 -1.12 -11.37 -18.91
CA PHE A 295 -1.54 -10.52 -20.02
C PHE A 295 -0.52 -10.56 -21.16
N LYS A 296 -1.02 -10.91 -22.36
CA LYS A 296 -0.23 -10.98 -23.60
C LYS A 296 0.08 -9.57 -24.10
N GLU A 297 1.21 -9.48 -24.83
CA GLU A 297 1.67 -8.26 -25.51
C GLU A 297 0.68 -7.82 -26.59
#